data_AF-A0A2V7Y2U8-F1
#
_entry.id   AF-A0A2V7Y2U8-F1
#
_cell.length_a   1.000
_cell.length_b   1.000
_cell.length_c   1.000
_cell.angle_alpha   90.00
_cell.angle_beta   90.00
_cell.angle_gamma   90.00
#
_symmetry.space_group_name_H-M   'P 1'
#
loop_
_entity.id
_entity.type
_entity.pdbx_description
1 polymer ?
#
loop_
_entity_poly.entity_id
_entity_poly.type
_entity_poly.pdbx_seq_one_letter_code
_entity_poly.pdbx_strand_id
1 'polypeptide(L)'
;MFKHQVIAISLAICALIATPVLADGTQFSGQATGVNATVLGLAPILISDTGPLPPEGGQFEKSLLSENVPGVLTAEVFHSSTVGQGNRSRSEASVANLDLTVGGNTIGADFLMARATAVCNSNGSSSVSGGSEIAALMINGQTIVISGQPNQTIDNLPLGTQVIINEQKGNSGDITVNALHVIVPGVADVIVASAHADVQCKEKPICDSATDFVTGGGWILNNGSKANFAVAGGIKNGFWGHLQYNDHGNGLKVKGTGVTAYGIVDATTRHIEGTCEINGASGSYKVDVSDITEPGKDADSFSITLSNGYFAGKKLDGGNIQLHQPCR
;
A
#
# COMPACT_ATOMS: atom_id res chain seq x y z
N MET A 1 -84.24 -36.44 4.11
CA MET A 1 -83.83 -36.30 5.52
C MET A 1 -82.45 -36.95 5.68
N PHE A 2 -81.38 -36.25 5.33
CA PHE A 2 -80.00 -36.64 5.64
C PHE A 2 -79.17 -35.39 5.92
N LYS A 3 -78.44 -35.44 7.03
CA LYS A 3 -77.84 -34.32 7.76
C LYS A 3 -76.57 -33.79 7.09
N HIS A 4 -76.36 -32.49 7.28
CA HIS A 4 -75.11 -31.78 6.99
C HIS A 4 -73.95 -32.32 7.84
N GLN A 5 -72.77 -32.42 7.24
CA GLN A 5 -71.52 -32.40 7.99
C GLN A 5 -70.47 -31.66 7.16
N VAL A 6 -70.34 -30.36 7.40
CA VAL A 6 -69.27 -29.53 6.85
C VAL A 6 -68.06 -29.74 7.75
N ILE A 7 -67.02 -30.40 7.24
CA ILE A 7 -65.72 -30.53 7.90
C ILE A 7 -64.91 -29.29 7.54
N ALA A 8 -64.72 -28.38 8.50
CA ALA A 8 -63.82 -27.26 8.35
C ALA A 8 -62.37 -27.75 8.52
N ILE A 9 -61.64 -27.87 7.42
CA ILE A 9 -60.19 -28.12 7.44
C ILE A 9 -59.50 -26.77 7.67
N SER A 10 -59.01 -26.55 8.89
CA SER A 10 -58.14 -25.41 9.19
C SER A 10 -56.77 -25.66 8.58
N LEU A 11 -56.48 -24.97 7.47
CA LEU A 11 -55.16 -24.95 6.86
C LEU A 11 -54.28 -23.98 7.67
N ALA A 12 -53.47 -24.50 8.59
CA ALA A 12 -52.46 -23.72 9.28
C ALA A 12 -51.34 -23.39 8.29
N ILE A 13 -51.41 -22.21 7.66
CA ILE A 13 -50.31 -21.66 6.86
C ILE A 13 -49.23 -21.22 7.85
N CYS A 14 -48.23 -22.08 8.05
CA CYS A 14 -46.98 -21.69 8.68
C CYS A 14 -46.23 -20.79 7.68
N ALA A 15 -46.38 -19.47 7.83
CA ALA A 15 -45.57 -18.52 7.09
C ALA A 15 -44.12 -18.68 7.57
N LEU A 16 -43.30 -19.37 6.77
CA LEU A 16 -41.85 -19.38 6.95
C LEU A 16 -41.37 -17.95 6.68
N ILE A 17 -41.19 -17.16 7.74
CA ILE A 17 -40.49 -15.89 7.63
C ILE A 17 -39.02 -16.25 7.44
N ALA A 18 -38.59 -16.37 6.19
CA ALA A 18 -37.18 -16.39 5.86
C ALA A 18 -36.63 -14.98 6.14
N THR A 19 -36.12 -14.75 7.34
CA THR A 19 -35.26 -13.58 7.57
C THR A 19 -34.02 -13.78 6.70
N PRO A 20 -33.67 -12.83 5.81
CA PRO A 20 -32.37 -12.91 5.15
C PRO A 20 -31.31 -12.83 6.25
N VAL A 21 -30.63 -13.93 6.53
CA VAL A 21 -29.39 -13.90 7.28
C VAL A 21 -28.38 -13.26 6.34
N LEU A 22 -28.21 -11.94 6.42
CA LEU A 22 -26.97 -11.32 5.96
C LEU A 22 -25.90 -11.86 6.90
N ALA A 23 -25.03 -12.73 6.38
CA ALA A 23 -23.80 -13.07 7.08
C ALA A 23 -22.95 -11.79 7.12
N ASP A 24 -22.92 -11.11 8.27
CA ASP A 24 -22.09 -9.92 8.51
C ASP A 24 -20.65 -10.40 8.71
N GLY A 25 -19.89 -10.43 7.61
CA GLY A 25 -18.47 -10.82 7.61
C GLY A 25 -17.59 -9.78 8.32
N THR A 26 -16.30 -10.08 8.44
CA THR A 26 -15.30 -9.05 8.82
C THR A 26 -15.47 -7.82 7.94
N GLN A 27 -15.55 -6.64 8.54
CA GLN A 27 -15.54 -5.39 7.79
C GLN A 27 -14.14 -4.82 7.78
N PHE A 28 -13.76 -4.22 6.66
CA PHE A 28 -12.43 -3.66 6.44
C PHE A 28 -12.51 -2.16 6.19
N SER A 29 -11.45 -1.45 6.58
CA SER A 29 -11.13 -0.14 6.05
C SER A 29 -9.62 -0.06 5.85
N GLY A 30 -9.18 0.82 4.97
CA GLY A 30 -7.78 1.03 4.71
C GLY A 30 -7.58 2.03 3.61
N GLN A 31 -6.46 2.74 3.64
CA GLN A 31 -6.10 3.70 2.62
C GLN A 31 -4.58 3.86 2.61
N ALA A 32 -4.01 4.04 1.42
CA ALA A 32 -2.60 4.33 1.26
C ALA A 32 -2.43 5.57 0.40
N THR A 33 -1.55 6.48 0.83
CA THR A 33 -1.29 7.73 0.12
C THR A 33 0.21 8.00 0.04
N GLY A 34 0.69 8.31 -1.17
CA GLY A 34 2.09 8.66 -1.39
C GLY A 34 2.44 10.02 -0.77
N VAL A 35 1.68 11.06 -1.09
CA VAL A 35 1.77 12.38 -0.45
C VAL A 35 0.37 12.95 -0.24
N ASN A 36 0.12 13.46 0.96
CA ASN A 36 -1.02 14.31 1.28
C ASN A 36 -0.50 15.60 1.92
N ALA A 37 -0.72 16.74 1.29
CA ALA A 37 -0.16 18.00 1.75
C ALA A 37 -1.11 19.18 1.58
N THR A 38 -1.10 20.05 2.59
CA THR A 38 -1.64 21.40 2.53
C THR A 38 -0.50 22.38 2.70
N VAL A 39 -0.43 23.37 1.80
CA VAL A 39 0.59 24.42 1.83
C VAL A 39 -0.10 25.74 1.57
N LEU A 40 0.16 26.74 2.42
CA LEU A 40 -0.47 28.05 2.35
C LEU A 40 -0.33 28.65 0.95
N GLY A 41 -1.47 29.00 0.35
CA GLY A 41 -1.53 29.60 -0.99
C GLY A 41 -1.58 28.60 -2.15
N LEU A 42 -1.57 27.29 -1.89
CA LEU A 42 -1.72 26.25 -2.90
C LEU A 42 -3.03 25.47 -2.73
N ALA A 43 -3.49 24.86 -3.83
CA ALA A 43 -4.54 23.84 -3.75
C ALA A 43 -4.01 22.60 -2.99
N PRO A 44 -4.89 21.81 -2.35
CA PRO A 44 -4.48 20.56 -1.70
C PRO A 44 -3.73 19.65 -2.68
N ILE A 45 -2.60 19.11 -2.22
CA ILE A 45 -1.75 18.21 -2.99
C ILE A 45 -2.04 16.79 -2.50
N LEU A 46 -2.56 15.96 -3.40
CA LEU A 46 -2.85 14.56 -3.13
C LEU A 46 -2.26 13.71 -4.26
N ILE A 47 -1.23 12.93 -3.94
CA ILE A 47 -0.46 12.14 -4.92
C ILE A 47 -0.48 10.68 -4.51
N SER A 48 -0.75 9.81 -5.48
CA SER A 48 -0.82 8.36 -5.30
C SER A 48 -1.75 7.96 -4.15
N ASP A 49 -3.01 8.37 -4.20
CA ASP A 49 -4.02 7.96 -3.24
C ASP A 49 -4.83 6.78 -3.76
N THR A 50 -4.97 5.71 -2.96
CA THR A 50 -5.84 4.58 -3.28
C THR A 50 -7.32 4.92 -3.13
N GLY A 51 -7.63 5.94 -2.32
CA GLY A 51 -8.96 6.11 -1.73
C GLY A 51 -9.23 5.06 -0.65
N PRO A 52 -10.34 5.21 0.09
CA PRO A 52 -10.72 4.29 1.15
C PRO A 52 -11.19 2.95 0.58
N LEU A 53 -10.77 1.87 1.23
CA LEU A 53 -11.30 0.53 0.99
C LEU A 53 -12.75 0.45 1.47
N PRO A 54 -13.66 -0.18 0.72
CA PRO A 54 -15.02 -0.36 1.18
C PRO A 54 -15.11 -1.46 2.26
N PRO A 55 -16.19 -1.48 3.09
CA PRO A 55 -16.34 -2.42 4.20
C PRO A 55 -16.26 -3.90 3.81
N GLU A 56 -16.68 -4.26 2.60
CA GLU A 56 -16.59 -5.61 2.06
C GLU A 56 -15.15 -6.06 1.72
N GLY A 57 -14.19 -5.13 1.75
CA GLY A 57 -12.80 -5.38 1.40
C GLY A 57 -12.51 -5.19 -0.08
N GLY A 58 -11.54 -5.95 -0.59
CA GLY A 58 -10.98 -5.81 -1.92
C GLY A 58 -9.57 -5.22 -1.89
N GLN A 59 -9.14 -4.77 -3.06
CA GLN A 59 -7.77 -4.35 -3.34
C GLN A 59 -7.77 -3.15 -4.26
N PHE A 60 -7.18 -2.04 -3.81
CA PHE A 60 -6.97 -0.82 -4.58
C PHE A 60 -5.49 -0.46 -4.59
N GLU A 61 -5.02 0.05 -5.72
CA GLU A 61 -3.64 0.51 -5.88
C GLU A 61 -3.60 1.85 -6.60
N LYS A 62 -2.52 2.56 -6.37
CA LYS A 62 -2.13 3.72 -7.16
C LYS A 62 -0.61 3.75 -7.27
N SER A 63 -0.11 4.18 -8.41
CA SER A 63 1.32 4.40 -8.61
C SER A 63 1.57 5.57 -9.55
N LEU A 64 2.78 6.11 -9.47
CA LEU A 64 3.25 7.18 -10.34
C LEU A 64 4.76 7.11 -10.45
N LEU A 65 5.31 7.29 -11.66
CA LEU A 65 6.76 7.18 -11.86
C LEU A 65 7.52 8.38 -11.27
N SER A 66 6.96 9.58 -11.35
CA SER A 66 7.55 10.80 -10.82
C SER A 66 6.52 11.91 -10.73
N GLU A 67 6.70 12.84 -9.80
CA GLU A 67 5.87 14.03 -9.62
C GLU A 67 6.76 15.25 -9.31
N ASN A 68 6.32 16.42 -9.77
CA ASN A 68 6.97 17.69 -9.48
C ASN A 68 5.90 18.74 -9.20
N VAL A 69 5.80 19.16 -7.95
CA VAL A 69 5.01 20.31 -7.54
C VAL A 69 5.97 21.49 -7.40
N PRO A 70 5.97 22.46 -8.33
CA PRO A 70 6.95 23.53 -8.36
C PRO A 70 7.07 24.28 -7.03
N GLY A 71 8.29 24.32 -6.49
CA GLY A 71 8.60 25.00 -5.24
C GLY A 71 8.16 24.28 -3.96
N VAL A 72 7.54 23.10 -4.07
CA VAL A 72 7.12 22.29 -2.92
C VAL A 72 7.86 20.96 -2.90
N LEU A 73 7.71 20.12 -3.91
CA LEU A 73 8.34 18.80 -3.88
C LEU A 73 8.67 18.26 -5.27
N THR A 74 9.72 17.43 -5.32
CA THR A 74 9.92 16.43 -6.36
C THR A 74 10.06 15.06 -5.71
N ALA A 75 9.52 14.04 -6.34
CA ALA A 75 9.66 12.68 -5.88
C ALA A 75 9.43 11.69 -7.03
N GLU A 76 9.87 10.46 -6.82
CA GLU A 76 9.87 9.40 -7.81
C GLU A 76 9.26 8.12 -7.26
N VAL A 77 8.82 7.25 -8.17
CA VAL A 77 8.38 5.87 -7.91
C VAL A 77 7.45 5.79 -6.69
N PHE A 78 6.27 6.37 -6.84
CA PHE A 78 5.20 6.27 -5.87
C PHE A 78 4.53 4.90 -5.96
N HIS A 79 4.34 4.28 -4.81
CA HIS A 79 3.54 3.08 -4.63
C HIS A 79 2.52 3.34 -3.53
N SER A 80 1.27 2.98 -3.77
CA SER A 80 0.24 2.92 -2.74
C SER A 80 -0.65 1.72 -3.00
N SER A 81 -0.89 0.90 -1.97
CA SER A 81 -1.79 -0.24 -2.05
C SER A 81 -2.54 -0.41 -0.74
N THR A 82 -3.82 -0.77 -0.84
CA THR A 82 -4.66 -1.19 0.30
C THR A 82 -5.40 -2.46 -0.10
N VAL A 83 -5.33 -3.47 0.77
CA VAL A 83 -5.94 -4.79 0.57
C VAL A 83 -6.66 -5.19 1.85
N GLY A 84 -7.97 -5.45 1.77
CA GLY A 84 -8.76 -6.06 2.83
C GLY A 84 -9.37 -7.35 2.33
N GLN A 85 -9.00 -8.46 2.94
CA GLN A 85 -9.51 -9.78 2.58
C GLN A 85 -9.33 -10.73 3.75
N GLY A 86 -10.12 -11.81 3.77
CA GLY A 86 -10.01 -12.82 4.82
C GLY A 86 -10.20 -12.21 6.20
N ASN A 87 -9.13 -12.17 7.00
CA ASN A 87 -9.18 -11.65 8.36
C ASN A 87 -8.32 -10.39 8.58
N ARG A 88 -7.77 -9.77 7.53
CA ARG A 88 -6.94 -8.56 7.71
C ARG A 88 -7.22 -7.48 6.68
N SER A 89 -6.93 -6.25 7.09
CA SER A 89 -6.69 -5.12 6.21
C SER A 89 -5.21 -4.78 6.27
N ARG A 90 -4.60 -4.51 5.13
CA ARG A 90 -3.20 -4.12 5.01
C ARG A 90 -3.04 -3.01 3.98
N SER A 91 -2.38 -1.94 4.40
CA SER A 91 -2.02 -0.82 3.54
C SER A 91 -0.52 -0.60 3.56
N GLU A 92 0.03 -0.21 2.42
CA GLU A 92 1.41 0.24 2.31
C GLU A 92 1.53 1.38 1.29
N ALA A 93 2.39 2.35 1.60
CA ALA A 93 2.75 3.43 0.70
C ALA A 93 4.27 3.59 0.70
N SER A 94 4.86 3.87 -0.46
CA SER A 94 6.27 4.23 -0.55
C SER A 94 6.55 5.29 -1.61
N VAL A 95 7.61 6.05 -1.38
CA VAL A 95 8.09 7.15 -2.22
C VAL A 95 9.61 7.09 -2.29
N ALA A 96 10.17 7.18 -3.49
CA ALA A 96 11.61 7.26 -3.71
C ALA A 96 12.08 8.69 -4.00
N ASN A 97 13.34 8.98 -3.67
CA ASN A 97 14.05 10.23 -4.00
C ASN A 97 13.20 11.49 -3.75
N LEU A 98 12.69 11.61 -2.53
CA LEU A 98 11.97 12.79 -2.09
C LEU A 98 12.92 13.98 -1.95
N ASP A 99 12.54 15.12 -2.51
CA ASP A 99 13.01 16.45 -2.14
C ASP A 99 11.78 17.31 -1.85
N LEU A 100 11.65 17.77 -0.61
CA LEU A 100 10.55 18.58 -0.10
C LEU A 100 11.09 19.91 0.43
N THR A 101 10.51 21.01 -0.02
CA THR A 101 10.79 22.36 0.49
C THR A 101 9.50 22.98 1.04
N VAL A 102 9.43 23.18 2.36
CA VAL A 102 8.29 23.82 3.03
C VAL A 102 8.75 24.68 4.21
N GLY A 103 8.17 25.88 4.35
CA GLY A 103 8.51 26.77 5.46
C GLY A 103 9.99 27.19 5.51
N GLY A 104 10.69 27.20 4.37
CA GLY A 104 12.13 27.45 4.30
C GLY A 104 13.02 26.27 4.75
N ASN A 105 12.43 25.12 5.08
CA ASN A 105 13.16 23.89 5.35
C ASN A 105 13.25 23.03 4.10
N THR A 106 14.40 22.40 3.87
CA THR A 106 14.58 21.36 2.86
C THR A 106 14.67 20.00 3.53
N ILE A 107 13.92 19.03 3.02
CA ILE A 107 13.81 17.68 3.57
C ILE A 107 13.97 16.70 2.42
N GLY A 108 15.05 15.93 2.44
CA GLY A 108 15.35 14.93 1.43
C GLY A 108 15.38 13.53 2.01
N ALA A 109 14.95 12.52 1.25
CA ALA A 109 15.13 11.13 1.60
C ALA A 109 15.16 10.25 0.34
N ASP A 110 16.06 9.28 0.32
CA ASP A 110 16.21 8.39 -0.83
C ASP A 110 15.03 7.42 -0.97
N PHE A 111 14.42 7.06 0.16
CA PHE A 111 13.24 6.20 0.20
C PHE A 111 12.48 6.38 1.50
N LEU A 112 11.15 6.39 1.41
CA LEU A 112 10.25 6.31 2.54
C LEU A 112 9.19 5.24 2.26
N MET A 113 8.88 4.42 3.26
CA MET A 113 7.76 3.48 3.22
C MET A 113 7.04 3.49 4.56
N ALA A 114 5.71 3.41 4.52
CA ALA A 114 4.86 3.14 5.67
C ALA A 114 4.01 1.89 5.42
N ARG A 115 3.81 1.09 6.47
CA ARG A 115 2.98 -0.12 6.45
C ARG A 115 2.08 -0.15 7.67
N ALA A 116 0.83 -0.51 7.45
CA ALA A 116 -0.21 -0.66 8.46
C ALA A 116 -0.96 -1.96 8.22
N THR A 117 -1.15 -2.76 9.27
CA THR A 117 -1.94 -4.00 9.22
C THR A 117 -2.87 -4.06 10.42
N ALA A 118 -4.15 -4.37 10.16
CA ALA A 118 -5.15 -4.65 11.18
C ALA A 118 -5.70 -6.07 10.95
N VAL A 119 -5.81 -6.88 12.00
CA VAL A 119 -6.13 -8.31 11.92
C VAL A 119 -7.22 -8.69 12.91
N CYS A 120 -8.18 -9.48 12.46
CA CYS A 120 -9.13 -10.19 13.30
C CYS A 120 -8.57 -11.53 13.76
N ASN A 121 -8.45 -11.67 15.07
CA ASN A 121 -7.95 -12.86 15.74
C ASN A 121 -9.07 -13.89 15.91
N SER A 122 -8.70 -15.15 16.10
CA SER A 122 -9.65 -16.27 16.22
C SER A 122 -10.59 -16.18 17.44
N ASN A 123 -10.27 -15.36 18.43
CA ASN A 123 -11.09 -15.08 19.61
C ASN A 123 -12.07 -13.90 19.40
N GLY A 124 -12.13 -13.33 18.19
CA GLY A 124 -12.95 -12.17 17.85
C GLY A 124 -12.34 -10.81 18.24
N SER A 125 -11.15 -10.77 18.85
CA SER A 125 -10.45 -9.50 19.12
C SER A 125 -9.69 -9.01 17.89
N SER A 126 -9.50 -7.70 17.79
CA SER A 126 -8.62 -7.10 16.79
C SER A 126 -7.20 -6.88 17.35
N SER A 127 -6.22 -6.88 16.44
CA SER A 127 -4.85 -6.46 16.72
C SER A 127 -4.29 -5.70 15.53
N VAL A 128 -3.42 -4.74 15.79
CA VAL A 128 -2.74 -3.95 14.76
C VAL A 128 -1.22 -4.10 14.84
N SER A 129 -0.57 -3.88 13.71
CA SER A 129 0.88 -3.72 13.62
C SER A 129 1.21 -2.70 12.54
N GLY A 130 2.33 -2.00 12.70
CA GLY A 130 2.74 -0.99 11.75
C GLY A 130 4.17 -0.54 11.95
N GLY A 131 4.72 0.09 10.92
CA GLY A 131 6.08 0.60 10.93
C GLY A 131 6.45 1.31 9.65
N SER A 132 7.55 2.05 9.70
CA SER A 132 8.12 2.72 8.54
C SER A 132 9.56 2.31 8.28
N GLU A 133 10.00 2.47 7.04
CA GLU A 133 11.40 2.41 6.63
C GLU A 133 11.75 3.73 5.96
N ILE A 134 12.87 4.33 6.36
CA ILE A 134 13.36 5.59 5.79
C ILE A 134 14.85 5.46 5.53
N ALA A 135 15.25 5.69 4.28
CA ALA A 135 16.64 5.66 3.85
C ALA A 135 17.17 7.08 3.63
N ALA A 136 18.32 7.39 4.25
CA ALA A 136 19.07 8.62 4.05
C ALA A 136 18.25 9.91 4.24
N LEU A 137 17.49 10.01 5.34
CA LEU A 137 16.78 11.24 5.67
C LEU A 137 17.77 12.38 5.97
N MET A 138 17.56 13.51 5.31
CA MET A 138 18.30 14.75 5.52
C MET A 138 17.33 15.91 5.73
N ILE A 139 17.61 16.77 6.71
CA ILE A 139 16.86 18.01 6.95
C ILE A 139 17.86 19.16 6.97
N ASN A 140 17.66 20.17 6.12
CA ASN A 140 18.51 21.36 5.99
C ASN A 140 20.01 21.00 5.83
N GLY A 141 20.30 19.96 5.04
CA GLY A 141 21.65 19.46 4.81
C GLY A 141 22.24 18.58 5.92
N GLN A 142 21.52 18.34 7.01
CA GLN A 142 21.96 17.48 8.11
C GLN A 142 21.32 16.10 8.00
N THR A 143 22.14 15.05 8.05
CA THR A 143 21.64 13.67 8.13
C THR A 143 20.97 13.41 9.47
N ILE A 144 19.76 12.84 9.42
CA ILE A 144 18.99 12.47 10.60
C ILE A 144 19.17 10.97 10.88
N VAL A 145 19.44 10.65 12.15
CA VAL A 145 19.50 9.25 12.60
C VAL A 145 18.08 8.76 12.88
N ILE A 146 17.68 7.69 12.19
CA ILE A 146 16.38 7.04 12.38
C ILE A 146 16.49 6.03 13.53
N SER A 147 15.74 6.25 14.61
CA SER A 147 15.74 5.38 15.79
C SER A 147 15.00 4.06 15.60
N GLY A 148 14.09 4.01 14.61
CA GLY A 148 13.15 2.91 14.41
C GLY A 148 11.98 2.89 15.40
N GLN A 149 11.99 3.72 16.44
CA GLN A 149 10.88 3.81 17.39
C GLN A 149 9.70 4.58 16.79
N PRO A 150 8.45 4.26 17.18
CA PRO A 150 7.30 5.08 16.80
C PRO A 150 7.43 6.52 17.30
N ASN A 151 6.94 7.47 16.49
CA ASN A 151 6.76 8.88 16.85
C ASN A 151 8.06 9.60 17.24
N GLN A 152 9.17 9.33 16.55
CA GLN A 152 10.41 10.09 16.73
C GLN A 152 10.20 11.53 16.23
N THR A 153 10.42 12.53 17.08
CA THR A 153 10.29 13.95 16.71
C THR A 153 11.64 14.61 16.48
N ILE A 154 11.71 15.43 15.44
CA ILE A 154 12.78 16.40 15.21
C ILE A 154 12.14 17.79 15.35
N ASP A 155 12.54 18.47 16.41
CA ASP A 155 12.04 19.79 16.78
C ASP A 155 13.15 20.86 16.62
N ASN A 156 12.83 22.12 16.91
CA ASN A 156 13.74 23.27 16.80
C ASN A 156 14.20 23.61 15.36
N LEU A 157 13.38 23.25 14.38
CA LEU A 157 13.57 23.69 13.00
C LEU A 157 12.99 25.10 12.80
N PRO A 158 13.48 25.87 11.80
CA PRO A 158 12.93 27.16 11.41
C PRO A 158 11.40 27.23 11.40
N LEU A 159 10.85 28.37 11.81
CA LEU A 159 9.41 28.64 11.92
C LEU A 159 8.64 27.72 12.89
N GLY A 160 9.34 27.08 13.84
CA GLY A 160 8.70 26.12 14.76
C GLY A 160 8.27 24.84 14.04
N THR A 161 8.96 24.49 12.95
CA THR A 161 8.68 23.28 12.19
C THR A 161 8.95 22.06 13.05
N GLN A 162 8.02 21.10 12.98
CA GLN A 162 8.14 19.79 13.59
C GLN A 162 8.16 18.73 12.48
N VAL A 163 9.07 17.78 12.59
CA VAL A 163 9.10 16.59 11.73
C VAL A 163 8.93 15.37 12.61
N ILE A 164 7.90 14.56 12.32
CA ILE A 164 7.60 13.31 13.01
C ILE A 164 7.92 12.15 12.07
N ILE A 165 8.77 11.26 12.53
CA ILE A 165 9.24 10.07 11.82
C ILE A 165 8.54 8.85 12.42
N ASN A 166 8.09 7.94 11.55
CA ASN A 166 7.36 6.73 11.97
C ASN A 166 6.18 7.10 12.88
N GLU A 167 5.39 8.08 12.47
CA GLU A 167 4.24 8.50 13.26
C GLU A 167 3.21 7.37 13.25
N GLN A 168 2.85 6.85 14.43
CA GLN A 168 1.87 5.79 14.58
C GLN A 168 0.76 6.27 15.51
N LYS A 169 -0.48 6.22 15.01
CA LYS A 169 -1.70 6.61 15.71
C LYS A 169 -2.74 5.50 15.52
N GLY A 170 -3.52 5.19 16.55
CA GLY A 170 -4.54 4.14 16.45
C GLY A 170 -4.90 3.49 17.78
N ASN A 171 -5.59 2.35 17.69
CA ASN A 171 -5.99 1.50 18.80
C ASN A 171 -5.86 0.01 18.38
N SER A 172 -6.53 -0.93 19.06
CA SER A 172 -6.40 -2.35 18.75
C SER A 172 -7.04 -2.78 17.41
N GLY A 173 -7.95 -1.99 16.85
CA GLY A 173 -8.65 -2.28 15.58
C GLY A 173 -8.27 -1.39 14.41
N ASP A 174 -7.60 -0.27 14.68
CA ASP A 174 -7.27 0.78 13.72
C ASP A 174 -5.81 1.21 13.92
N ILE A 175 -5.07 1.37 12.83
CA ILE A 175 -3.74 1.98 12.85
C ILE A 175 -3.50 2.82 11.59
N THR A 176 -2.95 4.01 11.80
CA THR A 176 -2.37 4.86 10.77
C THR A 176 -0.89 5.02 11.04
N VAL A 177 -0.08 4.76 10.02
CA VAL A 177 1.36 4.95 10.01
C VAL A 177 1.74 5.96 8.94
N ASN A 178 2.43 7.02 9.33
CA ASN A 178 3.07 7.95 8.41
C ASN A 178 4.58 7.77 8.50
N ALA A 179 5.25 7.58 7.36
CA ALA A 179 6.71 7.50 7.37
C ALA A 179 7.29 8.84 7.81
N LEU A 180 6.79 9.93 7.22
CA LEU A 180 7.20 11.30 7.51
C LEU A 180 5.97 12.21 7.61
N HIS A 181 5.89 13.00 8.67
CA HIS A 181 4.87 14.04 8.87
C HIS A 181 5.57 15.36 9.24
N VAL A 182 5.42 16.38 8.39
CA VAL A 182 6.07 17.68 8.52
C VAL A 182 5.00 18.73 8.77
N ILE A 183 5.10 19.39 9.91
CA ILE A 183 4.17 20.43 10.35
C ILE A 183 4.94 21.74 10.44
N VAL A 184 4.53 22.73 9.66
CA VAL A 184 5.01 24.11 9.73
C VAL A 184 3.82 24.99 10.16
N PRO A 185 3.76 25.44 11.43
CA PRO A 185 2.62 26.17 11.96
C PRO A 185 2.18 27.35 11.07
N GLY A 186 0.92 27.32 10.63
CA GLY A 186 0.32 28.36 9.77
C GLY A 186 0.81 28.36 8.31
N VAL A 187 1.68 27.43 7.92
CA VAL A 187 2.29 27.40 6.57
C VAL A 187 2.04 26.09 5.87
N ALA A 188 2.27 24.94 6.50
CA ALA A 188 2.14 23.64 5.83
C ALA A 188 1.87 22.49 6.80
N ASP A 189 1.17 21.47 6.30
CA ASP A 189 1.00 20.15 6.90
C ASP A 189 1.20 19.14 5.77
N VAL A 190 2.26 18.33 5.85
CA VAL A 190 2.71 17.42 4.79
C VAL A 190 2.94 16.03 5.36
N ILE A 191 2.23 15.05 4.82
CA ILE A 191 2.42 13.64 5.10
C ILE A 191 2.99 12.97 3.85
N VAL A 192 4.10 12.24 4.03
CA VAL A 192 4.73 11.42 2.97
C VAL A 192 4.74 9.96 3.40
N ALA A 193 4.26 9.11 2.49
CA ALA A 193 3.97 7.70 2.69
C ALA A 193 3.08 7.48 3.93
N SER A 194 1.77 7.51 3.71
CA SER A 194 0.75 7.20 4.72
C SER A 194 0.10 5.86 4.41
N ALA A 195 -0.07 5.03 5.44
CA ALA A 195 -0.79 3.77 5.38
C ALA A 195 -1.74 3.68 6.57
N HIS A 196 -3.02 3.45 6.30
CA HIS A 196 -4.06 3.24 7.28
C HIS A 196 -4.70 1.87 7.09
N ALA A 197 -4.96 1.14 8.17
CA ALA A 197 -5.66 -0.13 8.16
C ALA A 197 -6.58 -0.26 9.37
N ASP A 198 -7.80 -0.72 9.15
CA ASP A 198 -8.79 -1.01 10.19
C ASP A 198 -9.55 -2.32 9.88
N VAL A 199 -9.94 -3.02 10.95
CA VAL A 199 -10.87 -4.15 10.87
C VAL A 199 -11.92 -4.10 11.97
N GLN A 200 -13.15 -4.44 11.60
CA GLN A 200 -14.21 -4.76 12.54
C GLN A 200 -14.48 -6.27 12.53
N CYS A 201 -14.15 -6.93 13.65
CA CYS A 201 -14.21 -8.38 13.74
C CYS A 201 -15.61 -8.90 14.02
N LYS A 202 -16.01 -9.89 13.24
CA LYS A 202 -17.23 -10.69 13.38
C LYS A 202 -16.87 -12.17 13.38
N GLU A 203 -17.83 -13.05 13.69
CA GLU A 203 -17.56 -14.46 14.00
C GLU A 203 -16.91 -15.25 12.86
N LYS A 204 -16.99 -14.80 11.59
CA LYS A 204 -16.35 -15.52 10.48
C LYS A 204 -15.86 -14.61 9.36
N PRO A 205 -14.55 -14.66 9.00
CA PRO A 205 -14.04 -14.00 7.80
C PRO A 205 -14.64 -14.63 6.53
N ILE A 206 -14.99 -13.80 5.55
CA ILE A 206 -15.41 -14.27 4.23
C ILE A 206 -14.15 -14.62 3.43
N CYS A 207 -14.08 -15.86 2.98
CA CYS A 207 -12.95 -16.41 2.25
C CYS A 207 -13.28 -16.46 0.75
N ASP A 208 -12.58 -15.66 -0.05
CA ASP A 208 -12.50 -15.88 -1.49
C ASP A 208 -11.22 -16.67 -1.79
N SER A 209 -11.36 -17.90 -2.26
CA SER A 209 -10.20 -18.74 -2.61
C SER A 209 -9.63 -18.43 -4.00
N ALA A 210 -10.25 -17.52 -4.76
CA ALA A 210 -9.83 -17.14 -6.11
C ALA A 210 -8.92 -15.89 -6.13
N THR A 211 -8.64 -15.28 -4.97
CA THR A 211 -7.89 -14.01 -4.88
C THR A 211 -6.47 -14.22 -4.39
N ASP A 212 -5.48 -13.87 -5.21
CA ASP A 212 -4.06 -13.89 -4.88
C ASP A 212 -3.41 -12.63 -5.47
N PHE A 213 -2.74 -11.84 -4.62
CA PHE A 213 -2.08 -10.60 -5.00
C PHE A 213 -0.69 -10.51 -4.41
N VAL A 214 0.18 -9.78 -5.08
CA VAL A 214 1.45 -9.33 -4.52
C VAL A 214 1.55 -7.82 -4.72
N THR A 215 2.05 -7.13 -3.72
CA THR A 215 2.33 -5.69 -3.74
C THR A 215 3.73 -5.44 -3.24
N GLY A 216 4.32 -4.31 -3.58
CA GLY A 216 5.60 -3.93 -3.02
C GLY A 216 6.16 -2.65 -3.59
N GLY A 217 7.05 -2.07 -2.81
CA GLY A 217 7.85 -0.92 -3.19
C GLY A 217 9.22 -1.01 -2.53
N GLY A 218 10.25 -0.51 -3.20
CA GLY A 218 11.60 -0.64 -2.68
C GLY A 218 12.68 -0.25 -3.67
N TRP A 219 13.90 -0.71 -3.40
CA TRP A 219 15.00 -0.57 -4.34
C TRP A 219 15.97 -1.74 -4.29
N ILE A 220 16.68 -1.90 -5.39
CA ILE A 220 17.85 -2.76 -5.53
C ILE A 220 19.02 -1.91 -6.03
N LEU A 221 20.25 -2.21 -5.63
CA LEU A 221 21.46 -1.62 -6.22
C LEU A 221 21.86 -2.35 -7.51
N ASN A 222 21.52 -1.81 -8.67
CA ASN A 222 22.01 -2.31 -9.95
C ASN A 222 23.37 -1.69 -10.27
N ASN A 223 24.43 -2.51 -10.33
CA ASN A 223 25.81 -2.06 -10.56
C ASN A 223 26.26 -0.89 -9.66
N GLY A 224 25.79 -0.88 -8.40
CA GLY A 224 26.12 0.15 -7.41
C GLY A 224 25.21 1.38 -7.40
N SER A 225 24.32 1.53 -8.38
CA SER A 225 23.31 2.60 -8.43
C SER A 225 21.95 2.10 -7.97
N LYS A 226 21.16 2.96 -7.32
CA LYS A 226 19.79 2.60 -6.92
C LYS A 226 18.89 2.44 -8.13
N ALA A 227 18.13 1.37 -8.13
CA ALA A 227 16.98 1.18 -9.00
C ALA A 227 15.74 0.99 -8.14
N ASN A 228 14.89 2.01 -8.12
CA ASN A 228 13.66 2.03 -7.34
C ASN A 228 12.54 1.34 -8.12
N PHE A 229 11.65 0.65 -7.42
CA PHE A 229 10.48 0.02 -8.03
C PHE A 229 9.22 0.20 -7.18
N ALA A 230 8.08 0.19 -7.87
CA ALA A 230 6.75 -0.01 -7.32
C ALA A 230 6.08 -1.11 -8.16
N VAL A 231 5.51 -2.11 -7.50
CA VAL A 231 4.93 -3.26 -8.18
C VAL A 231 3.65 -3.70 -7.49
N ALA A 232 2.66 -4.05 -8.29
CA ALA A 232 1.49 -4.78 -7.85
C ALA A 232 1.08 -5.76 -8.95
N GLY A 233 0.58 -6.93 -8.56
CA GLY A 233 0.10 -7.95 -9.49
C GLY A 233 -0.92 -8.87 -8.84
N GLY A 234 -1.92 -9.31 -9.59
CA GLY A 234 -2.84 -10.35 -9.14
C GLY A 234 -4.05 -10.51 -10.05
N ILE A 235 -5.01 -11.32 -9.59
CA ILE A 235 -6.24 -11.62 -10.34
C ILE A 235 -7.46 -11.03 -9.61
N LYS A 236 -8.11 -10.05 -10.24
CA LYS A 236 -9.35 -9.37 -9.80
C LYS A 236 -10.33 -9.27 -10.97
N ASN A 237 -11.12 -10.31 -11.22
CA ASN A 237 -12.03 -10.37 -12.40
C ASN A 237 -11.31 -10.01 -13.73
N GLY A 238 -10.02 -10.37 -13.83
CA GLY A 238 -9.07 -9.87 -14.81
C GLY A 238 -7.69 -9.65 -14.15
N PHE A 239 -6.69 -9.26 -14.93
CA PHE A 239 -5.39 -8.89 -14.34
C PHE A 239 -5.45 -7.51 -13.69
N TRP A 240 -4.78 -7.39 -12.54
CA TRP A 240 -4.73 -6.17 -11.75
C TRP A 240 -3.28 -5.86 -11.37
N GLY A 241 -2.96 -4.58 -11.23
CA GLY A 241 -1.70 -4.12 -10.69
C GLY A 241 -1.00 -3.08 -11.55
N HIS A 242 0.25 -2.78 -11.20
CA HIS A 242 1.07 -1.77 -11.83
C HIS A 242 2.55 -2.14 -11.80
N LEU A 243 3.34 -1.40 -12.57
CA LEU A 243 4.78 -1.36 -12.46
C LEU A 243 5.26 0.08 -12.60
N GLN A 244 6.14 0.53 -11.71
CA GLN A 244 7.02 1.68 -11.92
C GLN A 244 8.44 1.22 -11.62
N TYR A 245 9.40 1.61 -12.45
CA TYR A 245 10.81 1.30 -12.22
C TYR A 245 11.69 2.44 -12.71
N ASN A 246 12.63 2.86 -11.88
CA ASN A 246 13.60 3.90 -12.23
C ASN A 246 15.00 3.45 -11.82
N ASP A 247 15.83 3.05 -12.79
CA ASP A 247 17.24 2.77 -12.59
C ASP A 247 18.08 4.01 -12.93
N HIS A 248 18.61 4.62 -11.88
CA HIS A 248 19.41 5.83 -11.92
C HIS A 248 20.77 5.63 -12.57
N GLY A 249 21.36 4.43 -12.46
CA GLY A 249 22.67 4.13 -13.03
C GLY A 249 22.64 4.03 -14.55
N ASN A 250 21.51 3.57 -15.10
CA ASN A 250 21.30 3.40 -16.54
C ASN A 250 20.46 4.53 -17.17
N GLY A 251 19.93 5.47 -16.37
CA GLY A 251 18.98 6.48 -16.83
C GLY A 251 17.71 5.85 -17.42
N LEU A 252 17.29 4.71 -16.86
CA LEU A 252 16.21 3.89 -17.37
C LEU A 252 14.94 4.10 -16.56
N LYS A 253 13.88 4.52 -17.23
CA LYS A 253 12.55 4.77 -16.68
C LYS A 253 11.56 3.82 -17.32
N VAL A 254 10.84 3.05 -16.52
CA VAL A 254 9.81 2.13 -16.99
C VAL A 254 8.50 2.42 -16.28
N LYS A 255 7.46 2.63 -17.08
CA LYS A 255 6.08 2.82 -16.62
C LYS A 255 5.22 1.71 -17.17
N GLY A 256 4.66 0.88 -16.30
CA GLY A 256 3.68 -0.14 -16.67
C GLY A 256 2.43 0.51 -17.25
N THR A 257 1.95 -0.04 -18.36
CA THR A 257 0.71 0.38 -19.04
C THR A 257 -0.41 -0.66 -18.90
N GLY A 258 -0.09 -1.86 -18.43
CA GLY A 258 -1.07 -2.88 -18.07
C GLY A 258 -0.40 -4.20 -17.66
N VAL A 259 -1.10 -4.98 -16.84
CA VAL A 259 -0.71 -6.35 -16.46
C VAL A 259 -1.37 -7.32 -17.44
N THR A 260 -0.60 -8.28 -17.95
CA THR A 260 -1.05 -9.26 -18.95
C THR A 260 -0.89 -10.71 -18.51
N ALA A 261 -0.13 -10.97 -17.44
CA ALA A 261 -0.09 -12.28 -16.82
C ALA A 261 0.22 -12.16 -15.32
N TYR A 262 -0.31 -13.11 -14.56
CA TYR A 262 0.00 -13.31 -13.15
C TYR A 262 0.13 -14.81 -12.88
N GLY A 263 1.24 -15.22 -12.26
CA GLY A 263 1.57 -16.63 -12.04
C GLY A 263 2.11 -16.88 -10.64
N ILE A 264 1.68 -18.00 -10.05
CA ILE A 264 2.28 -18.53 -8.82
C ILE A 264 3.50 -19.35 -9.22
N VAL A 265 4.69 -18.91 -8.80
CA VAL A 265 5.94 -19.65 -9.03
C VAL A 265 6.15 -20.67 -7.92
N ASP A 266 6.02 -20.24 -6.67
CA ASP A 266 6.09 -21.09 -5.48
C ASP A 266 5.32 -20.46 -4.29
N ALA A 267 5.60 -20.92 -3.06
CA ALA A 267 4.91 -20.48 -1.85
C ALA A 267 5.06 -18.97 -1.57
N THR A 268 6.19 -18.37 -1.94
CA THR A 268 6.54 -16.97 -1.64
C THR A 268 6.69 -16.11 -2.89
N THR A 269 6.82 -16.73 -4.06
CA THR A 269 7.20 -16.06 -5.31
C THR A 269 6.03 -15.94 -6.28
N ARG A 270 5.92 -14.76 -6.90
CA ARG A 270 4.92 -14.45 -7.93
C ARG A 270 5.59 -13.87 -9.17
N HIS A 271 5.06 -14.29 -10.32
CA HIS A 271 5.45 -13.83 -11.64
C HIS A 271 4.40 -12.88 -12.20
N ILE A 272 4.83 -11.76 -12.77
CA ILE A 272 3.98 -10.74 -13.38
C ILE A 272 4.54 -10.42 -14.76
N GLU A 273 3.71 -10.47 -15.80
CA GLU A 273 4.03 -9.92 -17.11
C GLU A 273 3.13 -8.74 -17.44
N GLY A 274 3.61 -7.83 -18.27
CA GLY A 274 2.80 -6.71 -18.73
C GLY A 274 3.39 -5.90 -19.86
N THR A 275 2.62 -4.90 -20.27
CA THR A 275 3.06 -3.87 -21.23
C THR A 275 3.60 -2.67 -20.48
N CYS A 276 4.57 -1.96 -21.07
CA CYS A 276 5.14 -0.76 -20.48
C CYS A 276 5.63 0.25 -21.52
N GLU A 277 5.96 1.44 -21.03
CA GLU A 277 6.81 2.41 -21.70
C GLU A 277 8.21 2.33 -21.09
N ILE A 278 9.23 2.09 -21.91
CA ILE A 278 10.65 2.10 -21.57
C ILE A 278 11.23 3.40 -22.13
N ASN A 279 11.55 4.37 -21.27
CA ASN A 279 11.95 5.71 -21.66
C ASN A 279 10.98 6.36 -22.66
N GLY A 280 9.67 6.11 -22.49
CA GLY A 280 8.60 6.60 -23.36
C GLY A 280 8.36 5.77 -24.63
N ALA A 281 9.19 4.76 -24.93
CA ALA A 281 8.96 3.84 -26.05
C ALA A 281 8.19 2.60 -25.59
N SER A 282 7.23 2.12 -26.37
CA SER A 282 6.46 0.93 -26.02
C SER A 282 7.35 -0.32 -25.89
N GLY A 283 7.05 -1.17 -24.91
CA GLY A 283 7.72 -2.43 -24.64
C GLY A 283 6.89 -3.36 -23.76
N SER A 284 7.54 -4.42 -23.27
CA SER A 284 6.95 -5.34 -22.30
C SER A 284 7.93 -5.63 -21.17
N TYR A 285 7.38 -6.06 -20.03
CA TYR A 285 8.16 -6.47 -18.87
C TYR A 285 7.74 -7.85 -18.37
N LYS A 286 8.68 -8.49 -17.68
CA LYS A 286 8.46 -9.64 -16.79
C LYS A 286 9.09 -9.32 -15.46
N VAL A 287 8.38 -9.57 -14.38
CA VAL A 287 8.82 -9.32 -13.01
C VAL A 287 8.59 -10.56 -12.17
N ASP A 288 9.61 -10.95 -11.41
CA ASP A 288 9.47 -11.93 -10.34
C ASP A 288 9.72 -11.23 -9.00
N VAL A 289 8.82 -11.46 -8.05
CA VAL A 289 8.91 -10.94 -6.68
C VAL A 289 8.72 -12.05 -5.67
N SER A 290 9.47 -12.00 -4.57
CA SER A 290 9.38 -12.96 -3.48
C SER A 290 9.22 -12.26 -2.14
N ASP A 291 8.21 -12.66 -1.37
CA ASP A 291 7.94 -12.22 0.01
C ASP A 291 8.46 -13.27 1.00
N ILE A 292 9.52 -12.94 1.74
CA ILE A 292 10.24 -13.89 2.61
C ILE A 292 10.09 -13.51 4.08
N THR A 293 10.20 -12.23 4.43
CA THR A 293 10.07 -11.76 5.82
C THR A 293 9.54 -10.33 5.90
N GLU A 294 8.87 -9.99 7.00
CA GLU A 294 8.56 -8.62 7.36
C GLU A 294 9.47 -8.13 8.51
N PRO A 295 10.35 -7.12 8.31
CA PRO A 295 10.57 -6.34 7.09
C PRO A 295 11.37 -7.08 5.99
N GLY A 296 11.15 -6.70 4.73
CA GLY A 296 11.68 -7.39 3.55
C GLY A 296 13.13 -7.14 3.17
N LYS A 297 13.76 -6.09 3.72
CA LYS A 297 15.17 -5.76 3.42
C LYS A 297 16.10 -6.97 3.65
N ASP A 298 17.02 -7.19 2.71
CA ASP A 298 18.00 -8.29 2.71
C ASP A 298 17.40 -9.72 2.62
N ALA A 299 16.07 -9.84 2.49
CA ALA A 299 15.35 -11.12 2.45
C ALA A 299 14.47 -11.26 1.21
N ASP A 300 13.52 -10.34 1.02
CA ASP A 300 12.64 -10.25 -0.14
C ASP A 300 13.45 -9.99 -1.41
N SER A 301 12.88 -10.29 -2.56
CA SER A 301 13.54 -10.06 -3.85
C SER A 301 12.63 -9.48 -4.90
N PHE A 302 13.25 -8.72 -5.81
CA PHE A 302 12.65 -8.18 -7.02
C PHE A 302 13.58 -8.47 -8.20
N SER A 303 13.02 -8.87 -9.32
CA SER A 303 13.71 -8.91 -10.60
C SER A 303 12.83 -8.41 -11.72
N ILE A 304 13.44 -7.84 -12.75
CA ILE A 304 12.78 -7.33 -13.94
C ILE A 304 13.57 -7.72 -15.19
N THR A 305 12.85 -8.19 -16.20
CA THR A 305 13.33 -8.37 -17.57
C THR A 305 12.48 -7.52 -18.50
N LEU A 306 13.11 -6.77 -19.41
CA LEU A 306 12.41 -5.94 -20.39
C LEU A 306 12.60 -6.48 -21.81
N SER A 307 11.66 -6.12 -22.70
CA SER A 307 11.69 -6.50 -24.12
C SER A 307 12.91 -6.00 -24.89
N ASN A 308 13.61 -4.99 -24.37
CA ASN A 308 14.85 -4.45 -24.96
C ASN A 308 16.12 -5.21 -24.51
N GLY A 309 15.98 -6.31 -23.77
CA GLY A 309 17.09 -7.13 -23.28
C GLY A 309 17.68 -6.67 -21.94
N TYR A 310 17.16 -5.59 -21.34
CA TYR A 310 17.55 -5.17 -20.00
C TYR A 310 17.11 -6.20 -18.95
N PHE A 311 17.99 -6.45 -17.98
CA PHE A 311 17.73 -7.28 -16.81
C PHE A 311 18.36 -6.67 -15.56
N ALA A 312 17.62 -6.71 -14.46
CA ALA A 312 18.15 -6.48 -13.12
C ALA A 312 17.36 -7.30 -12.11
N GLY A 313 18.01 -7.89 -11.11
CA GLY A 313 17.29 -8.63 -10.08
C GLY A 313 18.19 -9.13 -8.97
N LYS A 314 17.69 -9.03 -7.73
CA LYS A 314 18.36 -9.46 -6.50
C LYS A 314 17.46 -9.22 -5.28
N LYS A 315 18.01 -9.50 -4.10
CA LYS A 315 17.41 -9.12 -2.81
C LYS A 315 17.26 -7.62 -2.66
N LEU A 316 16.24 -7.19 -1.92
CA LEU A 316 15.95 -5.79 -1.67
C LEU A 316 17.05 -5.16 -0.81
N ASP A 317 17.60 -4.04 -1.27
CA ASP A 317 18.49 -3.19 -0.46
C ASP A 317 17.67 -2.30 0.51
N GLY A 318 16.37 -2.20 0.26
CA GLY A 318 15.33 -1.81 1.21
C GLY A 318 13.94 -1.74 0.56
N GLY A 319 12.91 -1.50 1.38
CA GLY A 319 11.51 -1.67 1.00
C GLY A 319 10.96 -3.06 1.38
N ASN A 320 9.84 -3.45 0.77
CA ASN A 320 9.11 -4.66 1.13
C ASN A 320 8.31 -5.20 -0.06
N ILE A 321 8.23 -6.53 -0.17
CA ILE A 321 7.23 -7.25 -0.95
C ILE A 321 6.20 -7.80 0.03
N GLN A 322 4.92 -7.79 -0.34
CA GLN A 322 3.91 -8.49 0.42
C GLN A 322 3.05 -9.35 -0.49
N LEU A 323 2.97 -10.62 -0.14
CA LEU A 323 2.04 -11.57 -0.69
C LEU A 323 0.73 -11.60 0.12
N HIS A 324 -0.37 -11.38 -0.57
CA HIS A 324 -1.73 -11.41 -0.03
C HIS A 324 -2.42 -12.69 -0.49
N GLN A 325 -2.25 -13.75 0.28
CA GLN A 325 -2.79 -15.07 -0.03
C GLN A 325 -4.30 -15.14 0.24
N PRO A 326 -5.04 -15.99 -0.49
CA PRO A 326 -6.45 -16.21 -0.21
C PRO A 326 -6.69 -16.52 1.27
N CYS A 327 -7.76 -15.94 1.82
CA CYS A 327 -8.16 -16.13 3.23
C CYS A 327 -7.18 -15.58 4.27
N ARG A 328 -6.17 -14.81 3.87
CA ARG A 328 -5.23 -14.13 4.77
C ARG A 328 -5.33 -12.63 4.58
#